data_AF-Q94718-F1
#
_entry.id   AF-Q94718-F1
#
_cell.length_a   1.000
_cell.length_b   1.000
_cell.length_c   1.000
_cell.angle_alpha   90.00
_cell.angle_beta   90.00
_cell.angle_gamma   90.00
#
_symmetry.space_group_name_H-M   'P 1'
#
loop_
_entity.id
_entity.type
_entity.pdbx_description
1 polymer ?
#
loop_
_entity_poly.entity_id
_entity_poly.type
_entity_poly.pdbx_seq_one_letter_code
_entity_poly.pdbx_strand_id
1 'polypeptide(L)'
;NSSGDLCAWDAGAGKCKDRTCGDKTFYTDFDCSSYLKSCKTNGQACVAATTACNTINGSTEFCNLLLDGSGKDKCKLTATVSTTPAACTNKKCYDNVTATSDSECDSYLSGCVTRGTGCIPNSEPCTSYRGTKQQCEQFKKYIGLDANKNPIYEYCSGDATNTATAKCKPRTCADNTTASSDTDCAAYLKGCITKGTGCIDATSQCGGFKGDQATCAKFLGSSGKDYCWNTSTALATATCAKKKCSDIAGKNNKDCNDGMLPFKTTDDPFCVFDGTGCIDYGKNCSTFNGTEETCPNYLAKDGPCKATTVGTIKGACAKRVCTEAPNTLATDADCQKYHKDCVTTGYGCTATKNCSNLTSQAACKLRAECTWANQCTASITTCATYNNTSYSQCTNSKVNGKFCAWTESNSTCRAQVCEDQPATIASHAQCQSFADNCTTSGAGCLTITTCPSYKTQSICIAASTTKDGVGRCGWDTATNKCRSRVCGDKNGLTDDECNTFLSGCKTNGSSCVAGTSCTEF
;
A
#
# COMPACT_ATOMS: atom_id res chain seq x y z
N ASN A 1 -22.71 -19.05 -18.94
CA ASN A 1 -23.27 -18.05 -18.00
C ASN A 1 -22.17 -17.03 -17.62
N SER A 2 -22.45 -16.12 -16.70
CA SER A 2 -21.51 -15.10 -16.19
C SER A 2 -20.27 -15.67 -15.48
N SER A 3 -20.31 -16.94 -15.05
CA SER A 3 -19.18 -17.67 -14.44
C SER A 3 -18.17 -18.24 -15.45
N GLY A 4 -18.45 -18.10 -16.76
CA GLY A 4 -17.61 -18.68 -17.82
C GLY A 4 -17.92 -20.15 -18.14
N ASP A 5 -18.88 -20.76 -17.44
CA ASP A 5 -19.30 -22.14 -17.70
C ASP A 5 -20.31 -22.21 -18.85
N LEU A 6 -20.20 -23.28 -19.65
CA LEU A 6 -21.14 -23.60 -20.72
C LEU A 6 -22.46 -24.13 -20.14
N CYS A 7 -23.58 -23.90 -20.84
CA CYS A 7 -24.89 -24.42 -20.44
C CYS A 7 -25.09 -25.87 -20.89
N ALA A 8 -26.11 -26.52 -20.32
CA ALA A 8 -26.64 -27.81 -20.78
C ALA A 8 -28.11 -27.69 -21.15
N TRP A 9 -28.55 -28.43 -22.16
CA TRP A 9 -29.97 -28.51 -22.53
C TRP A 9 -30.73 -29.43 -21.57
N ASP A 10 -31.81 -28.94 -20.97
CA ASP A 10 -32.74 -29.76 -20.19
C ASP A 10 -33.95 -30.14 -21.05
N ALA A 11 -33.97 -31.39 -21.53
CA ALA A 11 -35.06 -31.89 -22.36
C ALA A 11 -36.41 -31.96 -21.61
N GLY A 12 -36.40 -32.13 -20.29
CA GLY A 12 -37.62 -32.20 -19.48
C GLY A 12 -38.24 -30.82 -19.25
N ALA A 13 -37.42 -29.79 -19.12
CA ALA A 13 -37.85 -28.41 -18.93
C ALA A 13 -37.94 -27.60 -20.23
N GLY A 14 -37.45 -28.12 -21.35
CA GLY A 14 -37.44 -27.45 -22.65
C GLY A 14 -36.62 -26.16 -22.69
N LYS A 15 -35.62 -26.02 -21.82
CA LYS A 15 -34.79 -24.81 -21.65
C LYS A 15 -33.36 -25.16 -21.25
N CYS A 16 -32.44 -24.20 -21.32
CA CYS A 16 -31.10 -24.44 -20.81
C CYS A 16 -31.10 -24.49 -19.27
N LYS A 17 -30.17 -25.26 -18.71
CA LYS A 17 -29.86 -25.31 -17.29
C LYS A 17 -28.36 -25.17 -17.07
N ASP A 18 -28.01 -24.77 -15.84
CA ASP A 18 -26.61 -24.79 -15.43
C ASP A 18 -26.12 -26.25 -15.39
N ARG A 19 -24.89 -26.48 -15.87
CA ARG A 19 -24.29 -27.82 -15.85
C ARG A 19 -24.15 -28.29 -14.41
N THR A 20 -24.46 -29.55 -14.18
CA THR A 20 -24.19 -30.23 -12.91
C THR A 20 -23.31 -31.43 -13.16
N CYS A 21 -22.46 -31.80 -12.20
CA CYS A 21 -21.62 -32.99 -12.37
C CYS A 21 -22.46 -34.25 -12.65
N GLY A 22 -23.66 -34.37 -12.06
CA GLY A 22 -24.56 -35.50 -12.27
C GLY A 22 -25.13 -35.62 -13.68
N ASP A 23 -24.95 -34.64 -14.56
CA ASP A 23 -25.43 -34.71 -15.96
C ASP A 23 -24.68 -35.77 -16.79
N LYS A 24 -23.57 -36.29 -16.27
CA LYS A 24 -22.70 -37.25 -16.96
C LYS A 24 -22.46 -38.48 -16.09
N THR A 25 -22.84 -39.64 -16.62
CA THR A 25 -22.86 -40.89 -15.85
C THR A 25 -21.66 -41.78 -16.07
N PHE A 26 -20.73 -41.56 -17.01
CA PHE A 26 -19.48 -42.36 -17.05
C PHE A 26 -18.48 -41.74 -18.00
N TYR A 27 -17.55 -40.96 -17.46
CA TYR A 27 -16.43 -40.41 -18.22
C TYR A 27 -15.18 -40.32 -17.33
N THR A 28 -14.01 -40.17 -17.94
CA THR A 28 -12.73 -40.07 -17.22
C THR A 28 -12.66 -38.79 -16.40
N ASP A 29 -11.71 -38.68 -15.47
CA ASP A 29 -11.50 -37.44 -14.72
C ASP A 29 -11.27 -36.22 -15.63
N PHE A 30 -10.52 -36.44 -16.73
CA PHE A 30 -10.29 -35.46 -17.77
C PHE A 30 -11.59 -34.98 -18.44
N ASP A 31 -12.51 -35.90 -18.73
CA ASP A 31 -13.78 -35.56 -19.36
C ASP A 31 -14.73 -34.84 -18.39
N CYS A 32 -14.77 -35.27 -17.12
CA CYS A 32 -15.58 -34.62 -16.09
C CYS A 32 -15.13 -33.17 -15.88
N SER A 33 -13.83 -32.94 -15.74
CA SER A 33 -13.26 -31.59 -15.59
C SER A 33 -13.37 -30.74 -16.86
N SER A 34 -13.37 -31.37 -18.04
CA SER A 34 -13.66 -30.68 -19.31
C SER A 34 -15.14 -30.29 -19.46
N TYR A 35 -16.06 -31.12 -18.94
CA TYR A 35 -17.49 -30.83 -18.96
C TYR A 35 -17.86 -29.69 -18.00
N LEU A 36 -17.37 -29.74 -16.77
CA LEU A 36 -17.49 -28.67 -15.78
C LEU A 36 -16.26 -28.74 -14.87
N LYS A 37 -15.47 -27.66 -14.80
CA LYS A 37 -14.17 -27.63 -14.11
C LYS A 37 -14.24 -28.05 -12.64
N SER A 38 -15.40 -27.87 -12.01
CA SER A 38 -15.66 -28.28 -10.63
C SER A 38 -16.11 -29.74 -10.48
N CYS A 39 -15.89 -30.60 -11.47
CA CYS A 39 -16.27 -32.02 -11.44
C CYS A 39 -15.08 -32.97 -11.60
N LYS A 40 -15.21 -34.16 -11.01
CA LYS A 40 -14.30 -35.30 -11.13
C LYS A 40 -15.08 -36.60 -11.30
N THR A 41 -14.44 -37.69 -11.70
CA THR A 41 -15.11 -39.00 -11.79
C THR A 41 -15.09 -39.73 -10.45
N ASN A 42 -16.16 -40.44 -10.07
CA ASN A 42 -16.15 -41.41 -8.96
C ASN A 42 -16.04 -42.86 -9.44
N GLY A 43 -15.75 -43.07 -10.74
CA GLY A 43 -15.69 -44.40 -11.35
C GLY A 43 -17.06 -44.93 -11.78
N GLN A 44 -18.14 -44.18 -11.53
CA GLN A 44 -19.51 -44.48 -11.96
C GLN A 44 -20.31 -43.28 -12.48
N ALA A 45 -19.82 -42.05 -12.32
CA ALA A 45 -20.42 -40.80 -12.78
C ALA A 45 -19.44 -39.64 -12.51
N CYS A 46 -19.73 -38.48 -13.09
CA CYS A 46 -19.10 -37.26 -12.64
C CYS A 46 -19.76 -36.77 -11.34
N VAL A 47 -18.94 -36.43 -10.35
CA VAL A 47 -19.33 -35.89 -9.05
C VAL A 47 -18.62 -34.56 -8.81
N ALA A 48 -19.04 -33.79 -7.81
CA ALA A 48 -18.35 -32.56 -7.45
C ALA A 48 -16.87 -32.85 -7.10
N ALA A 49 -15.95 -31.99 -7.55
CA ALA A 49 -14.53 -32.09 -7.24
C ALA A 49 -14.28 -32.13 -5.72
N THR A 50 -15.17 -31.52 -4.93
CA THR A 50 -15.15 -31.50 -3.46
C THR A 50 -15.52 -32.83 -2.78
N THR A 51 -15.96 -33.83 -3.54
CA THR A 51 -16.35 -35.15 -3.00
C THR A 51 -15.14 -35.81 -2.31
N ALA A 52 -15.27 -36.23 -1.06
CA ALA A 52 -14.15 -36.78 -0.28
C ALA A 52 -13.71 -38.16 -0.79
N CYS A 53 -12.43 -38.50 -0.65
CA CYS A 53 -11.90 -39.81 -1.12
C CYS A 53 -12.63 -40.99 -0.45
N ASN A 54 -13.02 -40.86 0.82
CA ASN A 54 -13.67 -41.92 1.60
C ASN A 54 -15.07 -42.31 1.14
N THR A 55 -15.69 -41.54 0.23
CA THR A 55 -16.98 -41.88 -0.37
C THR A 55 -16.84 -42.54 -1.74
N ILE A 56 -15.62 -42.85 -2.16
CA ILE A 56 -15.31 -43.42 -3.47
C ILE A 56 -14.67 -44.80 -3.28
N ASN A 57 -15.16 -45.80 -4.03
CA ASN A 57 -14.61 -47.15 -4.04
C ASN A 57 -13.94 -47.43 -5.39
N GLY A 58 -12.80 -48.11 -5.40
CA GLY A 58 -12.19 -48.58 -6.64
C GLY A 58 -10.89 -49.36 -6.43
N SER A 59 -10.12 -49.55 -7.51
CA SER A 59 -8.81 -50.23 -7.47
C SER A 59 -7.72 -49.31 -6.91
N THR A 60 -6.53 -49.87 -6.67
CA THR A 60 -5.33 -49.10 -6.28
C THR A 60 -4.99 -48.03 -7.29
N GLU A 61 -4.97 -48.38 -8.59
CA GLU A 61 -4.68 -47.47 -9.70
C GLU A 61 -5.73 -46.38 -9.78
N PHE A 62 -7.01 -46.77 -9.65
CA PHE A 62 -8.13 -45.83 -9.69
C PHE A 62 -8.07 -44.81 -8.55
N CYS A 63 -7.93 -45.25 -7.29
CA CYS A 63 -7.79 -44.33 -6.16
C CYS A 63 -6.56 -43.42 -6.32
N ASN A 64 -5.44 -43.91 -6.86
CA ASN A 64 -4.23 -43.11 -7.06
C ASN A 64 -4.37 -42.00 -8.11
N LEU A 65 -5.35 -42.09 -9.02
CA LEU A 65 -5.65 -41.07 -10.03
C LEU A 65 -6.60 -39.99 -9.53
N LEU A 66 -7.27 -40.19 -8.40
CA LEU A 66 -8.24 -39.24 -7.86
C LEU A 66 -7.57 -38.15 -7.03
N LEU A 67 -8.11 -36.94 -7.15
CA LEU A 67 -7.84 -35.84 -6.24
C LEU A 67 -8.83 -35.85 -5.07
N ASP A 68 -8.43 -35.31 -3.93
CA ASP A 68 -9.23 -35.13 -2.73
C ASP A 68 -10.30 -34.03 -2.89
N GLY A 69 -11.02 -33.72 -1.81
CA GLY A 69 -12.06 -32.67 -1.83
C GLY A 69 -11.53 -31.25 -1.98
N SER A 70 -10.22 -31.01 -1.85
CA SER A 70 -9.60 -29.70 -2.10
C SER A 70 -9.14 -29.52 -3.54
N GLY A 71 -9.20 -30.60 -4.36
CA GLY A 71 -8.71 -30.60 -5.74
C GLY A 71 -7.20 -30.47 -5.85
N LYS A 72 -6.46 -30.79 -4.78
CA LYS A 72 -4.98 -30.65 -4.72
C LYS A 72 -4.28 -31.92 -4.27
N ASP A 73 -4.86 -32.67 -3.34
CA ASP A 73 -4.22 -33.85 -2.74
C ASP A 73 -4.64 -35.12 -3.47
N LYS A 74 -3.81 -36.17 -3.48
CA LYS A 74 -4.13 -37.44 -4.13
C LYS A 74 -4.84 -38.40 -3.16
N CYS A 75 -5.76 -39.23 -3.66
CA CYS A 75 -6.35 -40.33 -2.90
C CYS A 75 -5.46 -41.60 -2.96
N LYS A 76 -5.66 -42.55 -2.04
CA LYS A 76 -5.05 -43.90 -2.02
C LYS A 76 -6.07 -44.96 -1.60
N LEU A 77 -5.79 -46.23 -1.86
CA LEU A 77 -6.61 -47.34 -1.35
C LEU A 77 -6.38 -47.54 0.17
N THR A 78 -7.44 -47.90 0.92
CA THR A 78 -7.35 -48.16 2.37
C THR A 78 -6.61 -49.48 2.70
N ALA A 79 -6.65 -50.47 1.80
CA ALA A 79 -6.01 -51.77 1.97
C ALA A 79 -4.74 -51.90 1.10
N THR A 80 -3.71 -52.57 1.59
CA THR A 80 -2.52 -52.97 0.81
C THR A 80 -2.94 -54.01 -0.23
N VAL A 81 -3.31 -53.53 -1.42
CA VAL A 81 -3.65 -54.30 -2.63
C VAL A 81 -4.92 -55.13 -2.47
N SER A 82 -5.97 -54.77 -3.20
CA SER A 82 -7.21 -55.56 -3.29
C SER A 82 -7.63 -55.69 -4.75
N THR A 83 -7.98 -56.91 -5.17
CA THR A 83 -8.62 -57.21 -6.47
C THR A 83 -10.13 -56.91 -6.43
N THR A 84 -10.66 -56.47 -5.30
CA THR A 84 -12.05 -56.05 -5.10
C THR A 84 -12.12 -54.55 -4.80
N PRO A 85 -13.12 -53.80 -5.31
CA PRO A 85 -13.27 -52.37 -5.04
C PRO A 85 -13.33 -52.11 -3.53
N ALA A 86 -12.41 -51.29 -3.02
CA ALA A 86 -12.35 -50.89 -1.61
C ALA A 86 -12.35 -49.36 -1.49
N ALA A 87 -12.69 -48.86 -0.29
CA ALA A 87 -12.78 -47.43 -0.03
C ALA A 87 -11.42 -46.73 -0.24
N CYS A 88 -11.41 -45.62 -0.96
CA CYS A 88 -10.25 -44.74 -1.03
C CYS A 88 -10.13 -43.91 0.28
N THR A 89 -8.94 -43.43 0.60
CA THR A 89 -8.65 -42.48 1.68
C THR A 89 -7.70 -41.40 1.18
N ASN A 90 -7.58 -40.29 1.91
CA ASN A 90 -6.61 -39.25 1.54
C ASN A 90 -5.18 -39.77 1.75
N LYS A 91 -4.26 -39.48 0.82
CA LYS A 91 -2.83 -39.64 1.08
C LYS A 91 -2.38 -38.68 2.18
N LYS A 92 -1.40 -39.10 2.96
CA LYS A 92 -0.69 -38.25 3.92
C LYS A 92 0.79 -38.26 3.55
N CYS A 93 1.51 -37.16 3.79
CA CYS A 93 2.95 -37.10 3.52
C CYS A 93 3.70 -38.27 4.19
N TYR A 94 3.39 -38.57 5.45
CA TYR A 94 4.04 -39.62 6.22
C TYR A 94 3.86 -41.04 5.67
N ASP A 95 2.96 -41.25 4.71
CA ASP A 95 2.77 -42.55 4.08
C ASP A 95 3.95 -42.94 3.17
N ASN A 96 4.67 -41.96 2.60
CA ASN A 96 5.88 -42.23 1.85
C ASN A 96 7.07 -42.24 2.79
N VAL A 97 7.55 -43.43 3.16
CA VAL A 97 8.66 -43.61 4.11
C VAL A 97 10.02 -43.81 3.44
N THR A 98 10.07 -43.87 2.10
CA THR A 98 11.29 -44.20 1.35
C THR A 98 11.87 -43.03 0.56
N ALA A 99 11.09 -41.97 0.34
CA ALA A 99 11.56 -40.79 -0.41
C ALA A 99 12.79 -40.15 0.26
N THR A 100 13.71 -39.66 -0.57
CA THR A 100 14.96 -39.03 -0.10
C THR A 100 15.08 -37.57 -0.52
N SER A 101 14.21 -37.08 -1.40
CA SER A 101 14.24 -35.71 -1.92
C SER A 101 12.88 -35.00 -1.82
N ASP A 102 12.91 -33.66 -1.79
CA ASP A 102 11.69 -32.83 -1.83
C ASP A 102 10.87 -33.10 -3.09
N SER A 103 11.54 -33.33 -4.24
CA SER A 103 10.87 -33.60 -5.51
C SER A 103 10.11 -34.93 -5.49
N GLU A 104 10.67 -35.98 -4.88
CA GLU A 104 9.96 -37.24 -4.67
C GLU A 104 8.75 -37.07 -3.75
N CYS A 105 8.89 -36.29 -2.68
CA CYS A 105 7.81 -36.01 -1.75
C CYS A 105 6.67 -35.19 -2.38
N ASP A 106 7.00 -34.13 -3.11
CA ASP A 106 6.01 -33.30 -3.80
C ASP A 106 5.31 -34.08 -4.93
N SER A 107 6.06 -34.92 -5.66
CA SER A 107 5.48 -35.83 -6.65
C SER A 107 4.52 -36.86 -6.01
N TYR A 108 4.85 -37.32 -4.80
CA TYR A 108 4.01 -38.25 -4.05
C TYR A 108 2.71 -37.59 -3.58
N LEU A 109 2.81 -36.41 -2.98
CA LEU A 109 1.69 -35.58 -2.53
C LEU A 109 2.17 -34.12 -2.46
N SER A 110 1.48 -33.21 -3.17
CA SER A 110 1.92 -31.82 -3.21
C SER A 110 1.86 -31.18 -1.82
N GLY A 111 2.85 -30.36 -1.50
CA GLY A 111 2.99 -29.77 -0.16
C GLY A 111 3.71 -30.67 0.85
N CYS A 112 4.31 -31.79 0.41
CA CYS A 112 5.22 -32.60 1.20
C CYS A 112 6.68 -32.30 0.87
N VAL A 113 7.57 -32.42 1.87
CA VAL A 113 9.03 -32.29 1.74
C VAL A 113 9.72 -33.49 2.39
N THR A 114 11.00 -33.72 2.09
CA THR A 114 11.76 -34.80 2.73
C THR A 114 12.07 -34.45 4.19
N ARG A 115 12.08 -35.47 5.06
CA ARG A 115 12.61 -35.39 6.43
C ARG A 115 13.95 -36.10 6.58
N GLY A 116 14.71 -36.24 5.49
CA GLY A 116 15.94 -37.03 5.37
C GLY A 116 15.68 -38.43 4.83
N THR A 117 14.65 -39.11 5.36
CA THR A 117 14.08 -40.33 4.77
C THR A 117 12.58 -40.39 5.04
N GLY A 118 11.80 -40.56 3.98
CA GLY A 118 10.36 -40.36 3.95
C GLY A 118 9.95 -38.89 3.92
N CYS A 119 8.65 -38.67 3.83
CA CYS A 119 8.06 -37.35 3.66
C CYS A 119 7.36 -36.84 4.91
N ILE A 120 7.21 -35.52 4.97
CA ILE A 120 6.55 -34.76 6.04
C ILE A 120 5.82 -33.56 5.40
N PRO A 121 4.70 -33.07 5.96
CA PRO A 121 4.10 -31.83 5.45
C PRO A 121 5.09 -30.67 5.51
N ASN A 122 5.14 -29.85 4.47
CA ASN A 122 6.04 -28.70 4.39
C ASN A 122 5.72 -27.59 5.39
N SER A 123 4.59 -27.67 6.09
CA SER A 123 4.15 -26.76 7.13
C SER A 123 4.62 -27.15 8.55
N GLU A 124 5.25 -28.32 8.69
CA GLU A 124 5.72 -28.81 9.98
C GLU A 124 6.86 -27.95 10.57
N PRO A 125 6.86 -27.68 11.88
CA PRO A 125 7.91 -26.90 12.54
C PRO A 125 9.27 -27.58 12.44
N CYS A 126 10.36 -26.78 12.51
CA CYS A 126 11.72 -27.31 12.53
C CYS A 126 11.95 -28.39 13.61
N THR A 127 11.21 -28.31 14.72
CA THR A 127 11.25 -29.30 15.81
C THR A 127 10.69 -30.68 15.45
N SER A 128 10.01 -30.83 14.31
CA SER A 128 9.52 -32.11 13.78
C SER A 128 10.62 -32.89 13.03
N TYR A 129 11.69 -32.21 12.60
CA TYR A 129 12.83 -32.84 11.92
C TYR A 129 13.86 -33.39 12.91
N ARG A 130 14.67 -34.34 12.45
CA ARG A 130 15.80 -34.91 13.19
C ARG A 130 17.05 -34.93 12.30
N GLY A 131 18.22 -34.69 12.87
CA GLY A 131 19.47 -34.77 12.10
C GLY A 131 20.66 -34.10 12.76
N THR A 132 21.84 -34.32 12.18
CA THR A 132 23.06 -33.55 12.48
C THR A 132 22.87 -32.07 12.10
N LYS A 133 23.80 -31.19 12.52
CA LYS A 133 23.77 -29.78 12.13
C LYS A 133 23.60 -29.60 10.60
N GLN A 134 24.42 -30.28 9.79
CA GLN A 134 24.35 -30.16 8.32
C GLN A 134 23.02 -30.66 7.75
N GLN A 135 22.46 -31.73 8.33
CA GLN A 135 21.17 -32.27 7.88
C GLN A 135 20.03 -31.31 8.23
N CYS A 136 20.00 -30.78 9.46
CA CYS A 136 19.00 -29.81 9.88
C CYS A 136 19.04 -28.54 9.02
N GLU A 137 20.23 -28.11 8.57
CA GLU A 137 20.39 -26.94 7.71
C GLU A 137 19.85 -27.14 6.27
N GLN A 138 19.50 -28.37 5.87
CA GLN A 138 18.79 -28.64 4.62
C GLN A 138 17.27 -28.51 4.75
N PHE A 139 16.72 -28.53 5.96
CA PHE A 139 15.28 -28.50 6.18
C PHE A 139 14.73 -27.08 6.27
N LYS A 140 13.47 -26.93 5.84
CA LYS A 140 12.74 -25.67 5.83
C LYS A 140 11.24 -25.92 5.97
N LYS A 141 10.56 -25.00 6.63
CA LYS A 141 9.11 -24.95 6.77
C LYS A 141 8.54 -23.85 5.89
N TYR A 142 7.53 -24.14 5.10
CA TYR A 142 6.75 -23.15 4.37
C TYR A 142 5.81 -22.38 5.32
N ILE A 143 5.86 -21.05 5.27
CA ILE A 143 5.04 -20.17 6.14
C ILE A 143 3.93 -19.49 5.34
N GLY A 144 4.12 -19.28 4.04
CA GLY A 144 3.13 -18.60 3.20
C GLY A 144 3.76 -17.97 1.96
N LEU A 145 3.06 -17.00 1.38
CA LEU A 145 3.53 -16.20 0.26
C LEU A 145 3.79 -14.76 0.68
N ASP A 146 4.79 -14.12 0.08
CA ASP A 146 4.97 -12.67 0.18
C ASP A 146 3.93 -11.90 -0.67
N ALA A 147 3.98 -10.57 -0.62
CA ALA A 147 3.08 -9.71 -1.40
C ALA A 147 3.18 -9.93 -2.92
N ASN A 148 4.29 -10.50 -3.41
CA ASN A 148 4.54 -10.79 -4.81
C ASN A 148 4.23 -12.26 -5.17
N LYS A 149 3.61 -13.02 -4.26
CA LYS A 149 3.31 -14.45 -4.42
C LYS A 149 4.55 -15.35 -4.44
N ASN A 150 5.70 -14.91 -3.91
CA ASN A 150 6.87 -15.79 -3.72
C ASN A 150 6.76 -16.56 -2.41
N PRO A 151 7.24 -17.82 -2.36
CA PRO A 151 7.20 -18.63 -1.15
C PRO A 151 8.13 -18.09 -0.05
N ILE A 152 7.61 -18.04 1.18
CA ILE A 152 8.34 -17.69 2.40
C ILE A 152 8.60 -18.96 3.20
N TYR A 153 9.83 -19.12 3.67
CA TYR A 153 10.25 -20.25 4.48
C TYR A 153 10.88 -19.84 5.81
N GLU A 154 10.64 -20.65 6.85
CA GLU A 154 11.44 -20.70 8.08
C GLU A 154 12.49 -21.78 7.88
N TYR A 155 13.76 -21.40 7.93
CA TYR A 155 14.87 -22.34 7.76
C TYR A 155 15.20 -23.01 9.09
N CYS A 156 15.64 -24.25 9.03
CA CYS A 156 16.03 -25.02 10.20
C CYS A 156 17.55 -25.05 10.38
N SER A 157 17.98 -25.36 11.61
CA SER A 157 19.38 -25.56 11.99
C SER A 157 19.46 -26.56 13.15
N GLY A 158 20.69 -26.94 13.51
CA GLY A 158 21.00 -27.77 14.67
C GLY A 158 22.22 -27.22 15.41
N ASP A 159 22.36 -27.56 16.68
CA ASP A 159 23.56 -27.18 17.45
C ASP A 159 24.79 -27.97 16.97
N ALA A 160 26.00 -27.50 17.30
CA ALA A 160 27.24 -28.19 16.89
C ALA A 160 27.33 -29.64 17.40
N THR A 161 26.60 -29.98 18.46
CA THR A 161 26.54 -31.31 19.07
C THR A 161 25.35 -32.16 18.58
N ASN A 162 24.54 -31.68 17.63
CA ASN A 162 23.38 -32.42 17.14
C ASN A 162 23.81 -33.75 16.48
N THR A 163 23.24 -34.85 16.96
CA THR A 163 23.37 -36.18 16.36
C THR A 163 22.23 -36.45 15.36
N ALA A 164 22.33 -37.51 14.55
CA ALA A 164 21.32 -37.84 13.53
C ALA A 164 19.88 -38.03 14.08
N THR A 165 19.73 -38.30 15.38
CA THR A 165 18.44 -38.49 16.05
C THR A 165 18.02 -37.30 16.90
N ALA A 166 18.82 -36.23 16.97
CA ALA A 166 18.52 -35.03 17.74
C ALA A 166 17.50 -34.15 17.02
N LYS A 167 16.67 -33.41 17.77
CA LYS A 167 15.69 -32.48 17.21
C LYS A 167 16.40 -31.32 16.51
N CYS A 168 15.93 -30.92 15.34
CA CYS A 168 16.31 -29.64 14.76
C CYS A 168 15.59 -28.49 15.46
N LYS A 169 16.06 -27.26 15.25
CA LYS A 169 15.49 -26.01 15.78
C LYS A 169 15.35 -24.96 14.66
N PRO A 170 14.54 -23.91 14.85
CA PRO A 170 14.55 -22.76 13.94
C PRO A 170 15.96 -22.16 13.84
N ARG A 171 16.38 -21.83 12.61
CA ARG A 171 17.67 -21.21 12.34
C ARG A 171 17.68 -19.78 12.84
N THR A 172 18.77 -19.40 13.47
CA THR A 172 19.05 -18.03 13.91
C THR A 172 20.41 -17.59 13.37
N CYS A 173 20.66 -16.28 13.32
CA CYS A 173 21.97 -15.77 12.89
C CYS A 173 23.11 -16.35 13.74
N ALA A 174 22.88 -16.58 15.04
CA ALA A 174 23.92 -17.07 15.95
C ALA A 174 24.42 -18.49 15.61
N ASP A 175 23.66 -19.27 14.81
CA ASP A 175 24.01 -20.65 14.47
C ASP A 175 25.17 -20.73 13.45
N ASN A 176 25.41 -19.67 12.69
CA ASN A 176 26.59 -19.55 11.85
C ASN A 176 27.70 -18.84 12.62
N THR A 177 28.65 -19.62 13.13
CA THR A 177 29.76 -19.13 13.96
C THR A 177 31.04 -18.89 13.17
N THR A 178 31.03 -19.10 11.84
CA THR A 178 32.25 -19.14 11.01
C THR A 178 32.25 -18.12 9.88
N ALA A 179 31.10 -17.55 9.51
CA ALA A 179 31.01 -16.51 8.50
C ALA A 179 31.90 -15.31 8.84
N SER A 180 32.55 -14.74 7.82
CA SER A 180 33.46 -13.60 7.97
C SER A 180 32.95 -12.33 7.28
N SER A 181 31.86 -12.41 6.51
CA SER A 181 31.29 -11.28 5.78
C SER A 181 29.77 -11.19 5.92
N ASP A 182 29.23 -9.99 5.69
CA ASP A 182 27.77 -9.78 5.65
C ASP A 182 27.11 -10.58 4.54
N THR A 183 27.80 -10.79 3.42
CA THR A 183 27.33 -11.63 2.31
C THR A 183 27.13 -13.07 2.77
N ASP A 184 28.10 -13.65 3.50
CA ASP A 184 28.01 -15.01 4.02
C ASP A 184 26.86 -15.14 5.03
N CYS A 185 26.69 -14.13 5.89
CA CYS A 185 25.61 -14.10 6.88
C CYS A 185 24.23 -13.94 6.23
N ALA A 186 24.10 -13.05 5.25
CA ALA A 186 22.86 -12.85 4.51
C ALA A 186 22.47 -14.09 3.69
N ALA A 187 23.46 -14.80 3.14
CA ALA A 187 23.25 -16.08 2.47
C ALA A 187 22.82 -17.19 3.44
N TYR A 188 23.35 -17.20 4.68
CA TYR A 188 22.97 -18.16 5.70
C TYR A 188 21.52 -17.98 6.18
N LEU A 189 21.15 -16.73 6.51
CA LEU A 189 19.81 -16.34 6.88
C LEU A 189 19.62 -14.85 6.60
N LYS A 190 18.58 -14.51 5.80
CA LYS A 190 18.27 -13.13 5.45
C LYS A 190 18.01 -12.31 6.72
N GLY A 191 18.62 -11.13 6.81
CA GLY A 191 18.55 -10.27 7.99
C GLY A 191 19.68 -10.49 8.99
N CYS A 192 20.67 -11.34 8.67
CA CYS A 192 21.89 -11.47 9.46
C CYS A 192 23.05 -10.66 8.88
N ILE A 193 23.94 -10.18 9.73
CA ILE A 193 25.20 -9.50 9.41
C ILE A 193 26.36 -10.13 10.18
N THR A 194 27.60 -9.89 9.75
CA THR A 194 28.80 -10.36 10.43
C THR A 194 29.04 -9.59 11.72
N LYS A 195 29.52 -10.29 12.76
CA LYS A 195 30.07 -9.67 13.98
C LYS A 195 31.60 -9.79 14.06
N GLY A 196 32.26 -9.86 12.89
CA GLY A 196 33.69 -10.10 12.73
C GLY A 196 34.02 -11.59 12.53
N THR A 197 33.44 -12.47 13.36
CA THR A 197 33.43 -13.92 13.12
C THR A 197 32.11 -14.51 13.60
N GLY A 198 31.42 -15.19 12.69
CA GLY A 198 30.04 -15.61 12.84
C GLY A 198 29.05 -14.46 12.61
N CYS A 199 27.77 -14.80 12.65
CA CYS A 199 26.69 -13.88 12.35
C CYS A 199 25.93 -13.41 13.60
N ILE A 200 25.22 -12.31 13.43
CA ILE A 200 24.31 -11.71 14.39
C ILE A 200 23.11 -11.11 13.64
N ASP A 201 21.98 -10.95 14.32
CA ASP A 201 20.80 -10.30 13.72
C ASP A 201 21.11 -8.84 13.38
N ALA A 202 20.76 -8.39 12.17
CA ALA A 202 20.99 -7.04 11.70
C ALA A 202 20.29 -5.97 12.57
N THR A 203 19.23 -6.33 13.28
CA THR A 203 18.53 -5.45 14.23
C THR A 203 19.29 -5.27 15.55
N SER A 204 20.36 -6.02 15.78
CA SER A 204 21.14 -5.98 17.02
C SER A 204 21.79 -4.62 17.23
N GLN A 205 21.74 -4.15 18.47
CA GLN A 205 22.40 -2.90 18.88
C GLN A 205 23.93 -3.07 18.91
N CYS A 206 24.67 -1.96 18.97
CA CYS A 206 26.14 -2.00 18.99
C CYS A 206 26.75 -2.87 20.12
N GLY A 207 26.03 -3.08 21.22
CA GLY A 207 26.45 -3.99 22.29
C GLY A 207 26.54 -5.48 21.90
N GLY A 208 25.98 -5.88 20.75
CA GLY A 208 26.10 -7.23 20.22
C GLY A 208 27.43 -7.52 19.52
N PHE A 209 28.22 -6.49 19.23
CA PHE A 209 29.51 -6.61 18.56
C PHE A 209 30.66 -6.53 19.56
N LYS A 210 31.80 -7.13 19.20
CA LYS A 210 33.03 -7.06 19.98
C LYS A 210 34.20 -6.69 19.08
N GLY A 211 35.14 -5.92 19.62
CA GLY A 211 36.30 -5.47 18.87
C GLY A 211 37.04 -4.33 19.57
N ASP A 212 38.27 -4.09 19.10
CA ASP A 212 38.97 -2.83 19.32
C ASP A 212 38.26 -1.67 18.59
N GLN A 213 38.76 -0.45 18.74
CA GLN A 213 38.12 0.71 18.11
C GLN A 213 38.12 0.64 16.57
N ALA A 214 39.17 0.11 15.94
CA ALA A 214 39.24 -0.03 14.48
C ALA A 214 38.21 -1.04 13.95
N THR A 215 37.91 -2.06 14.74
CA THR A 215 36.92 -3.10 14.44
C THR A 215 35.51 -2.59 14.69
N CYS A 216 35.24 -2.01 15.88
CA CYS A 216 33.92 -1.47 16.22
C CYS A 216 33.45 -0.37 15.25
N ALA A 217 34.37 0.48 14.77
CA ALA A 217 34.06 1.53 13.81
C ALA A 217 33.57 1.02 12.43
N LYS A 218 33.75 -0.27 12.11
CA LYS A 218 33.27 -0.89 10.87
C LYS A 218 31.84 -1.41 10.98
N PHE A 219 31.31 -1.55 12.21
CA PHE A 219 29.97 -2.09 12.42
C PHE A 219 28.91 -1.00 12.49
N LEU A 220 27.72 -1.35 12.01
CA LEU A 220 26.51 -0.57 12.20
C LEU A 220 25.48 -1.42 12.95
N GLY A 221 24.96 -0.89 14.06
CA GLY A 221 23.90 -1.49 14.84
C GLY A 221 22.50 -1.05 14.39
N SER A 222 21.48 -1.69 14.95
CA SER A 222 20.07 -1.30 14.82
C SER A 222 19.60 -1.19 13.37
N SER A 223 19.96 -2.18 12.55
CA SER A 223 19.69 -2.25 11.10
C SER A 223 20.34 -1.13 10.31
N GLY A 224 21.61 -0.85 10.58
CA GLY A 224 22.36 0.17 9.85
C GLY A 224 22.11 1.60 10.33
N LYS A 225 21.50 1.78 11.51
CA LYS A 225 21.08 3.10 12.02
C LYS A 225 21.97 3.68 13.11
N ASP A 226 22.82 2.86 13.72
CA ASP A 226 23.72 3.28 14.78
C ASP A 226 25.17 3.01 14.38
N TYR A 227 26.01 4.05 14.37
CA TYR A 227 27.45 3.87 14.29
C TYR A 227 27.95 3.23 15.58
N CYS A 228 28.78 2.19 15.47
CA CYS A 228 29.40 1.55 16.63
C CYS A 228 30.79 2.12 16.92
N TRP A 229 31.20 2.05 18.18
CA TRP A 229 32.41 2.71 18.69
C TRP A 229 32.95 2.02 19.94
N ASN A 230 34.25 2.22 20.20
CA ASN A 230 34.98 1.83 21.38
C ASN A 230 36.13 2.80 21.69
N THR A 231 36.70 2.72 22.89
CA THR A 231 37.88 3.51 23.26
C THR A 231 39.13 3.07 22.49
N SER A 232 40.10 3.98 22.29
CA SER A 232 41.36 3.67 21.59
C SER A 232 42.22 2.60 22.28
N THR A 233 42.00 2.36 23.58
CA THR A 233 42.67 1.34 24.39
C THR A 233 41.90 0.02 24.46
N ALA A 234 40.77 -0.11 23.77
CA ALA A 234 39.92 -1.31 23.83
C ALA A 234 40.58 -2.52 23.17
N LEU A 235 40.51 -3.67 23.84
CA LEU A 235 40.97 -4.96 23.31
C LEU A 235 39.98 -5.54 22.30
N ALA A 236 40.42 -6.47 21.45
CA ALA A 236 39.58 -7.16 20.46
C ALA A 236 38.36 -7.90 21.05
N THR A 237 38.37 -8.21 22.35
CA THR A 237 37.26 -8.87 23.06
C THR A 237 36.30 -7.91 23.75
N ALA A 238 36.57 -6.59 23.71
CA ALA A 238 35.74 -5.57 24.33
C ALA A 238 34.42 -5.41 23.57
N THR A 239 33.33 -5.18 24.30
CA THR A 239 32.01 -4.93 23.72
C THR A 239 31.95 -3.53 23.11
N CYS A 240 31.45 -3.42 21.87
CA CYS A 240 31.26 -2.12 21.23
C CYS A 240 30.07 -1.37 21.87
N ALA A 241 30.09 -0.04 21.78
CA ALA A 241 29.01 0.84 22.22
C ALA A 241 28.45 1.64 21.03
N LYS A 242 27.28 2.25 21.21
CA LYS A 242 26.77 3.23 20.25
C LYS A 242 27.67 4.47 20.31
N LYS A 243 28.14 4.91 19.15
CA LYS A 243 28.93 6.14 18.99
C LYS A 243 28.08 7.36 19.36
N LYS A 244 28.65 8.25 20.16
CA LYS A 244 28.07 9.53 20.53
C LYS A 244 28.84 10.67 19.88
N CYS A 245 28.20 11.82 19.73
CA CYS A 245 28.89 13.00 19.19
C CYS A 245 30.08 13.42 20.08
N SER A 246 30.00 13.22 21.39
CA SER A 246 31.10 13.46 22.35
C SER A 246 32.35 12.61 22.07
N ASP A 247 32.22 11.50 21.35
CA ASP A 247 33.33 10.60 21.01
C ASP A 247 34.10 11.08 19.77
N ILE A 248 33.63 12.16 19.12
CA ILE A 248 34.24 12.76 17.94
C ILE A 248 35.12 13.93 18.36
N ALA A 249 36.42 13.82 18.06
CA ALA A 249 37.38 14.90 18.25
C ALA A 249 37.33 15.91 17.09
N GLY A 250 36.22 16.65 16.96
CA GLY A 250 36.01 17.64 15.90
C GLY A 250 36.30 19.09 16.32
N LYS A 251 36.77 19.92 15.38
CA LYS A 251 37.09 21.34 15.59
C LYS A 251 36.11 22.29 14.88
N ASN A 252 35.21 21.75 14.08
CA ASN A 252 34.20 22.47 13.31
C ASN A 252 33.06 21.51 12.89
N ASN A 253 32.00 22.03 12.27
CA ASN A 253 30.87 21.22 11.83
C ASN A 253 31.25 20.16 10.80
N LYS A 254 32.24 20.41 9.94
CA LYS A 254 32.70 19.42 8.97
C LYS A 254 33.29 18.20 9.67
N ASP A 255 34.15 18.40 10.67
CA ASP A 255 34.75 17.29 11.43
C ASP A 255 33.68 16.48 12.18
N CYS A 256 32.69 17.16 12.78
CA CYS A 256 31.58 16.50 13.48
C CYS A 256 30.70 15.68 12.51
N ASN A 257 30.40 16.24 11.34
CA ASN A 257 29.63 15.56 10.30
C ASN A 257 30.40 14.37 9.71
N ASP A 258 31.68 14.54 9.40
CA ASP A 258 32.52 13.47 8.86
C ASP A 258 32.71 12.34 9.90
N GLY A 259 32.72 12.67 11.18
CA GLY A 259 32.80 11.70 12.27
C GLY A 259 31.58 10.79 12.39
N MET A 260 30.38 11.28 12.05
CA MET A 260 29.14 10.51 11.98
C MET A 260 28.28 11.03 10.82
N LEU A 261 28.54 10.51 9.62
CA LEU A 261 27.86 10.96 8.41
C LEU A 261 26.37 10.58 8.43
N PRO A 262 25.49 11.48 7.99
CA PRO A 262 24.11 11.13 7.68
C PRO A 262 24.05 9.97 6.68
N PHE A 263 23.08 9.07 6.84
CA PHE A 263 22.92 7.93 5.93
C PHE A 263 22.52 8.36 4.52
N LYS A 264 21.91 9.55 4.39
CA LYS A 264 21.62 10.22 3.12
C LYS A 264 22.11 11.65 3.17
N THR A 265 22.57 12.16 2.03
CA THR A 265 23.03 13.56 1.91
C THR A 265 21.95 14.61 2.16
N THR A 266 20.67 14.21 2.12
CA THR A 266 19.51 15.07 2.40
C THR A 266 19.08 15.04 3.87
N ASP A 267 19.58 14.09 4.65
CA ASP A 267 19.21 13.96 6.06
C ASP A 267 19.96 15.01 6.89
N ASP A 268 19.31 15.47 7.97
CA ASP A 268 19.94 16.34 8.95
C ASP A 268 21.20 15.69 9.55
N PRO A 269 22.22 16.48 9.92
CA PRO A 269 23.42 15.96 10.57
C PRO A 269 23.09 15.32 11.92
N PHE A 270 23.85 14.30 12.32
CA PHE A 270 23.73 13.72 13.66
C PHE A 270 24.40 14.60 14.72
N CYS A 271 25.53 15.21 14.36
CA CYS A 271 26.40 15.94 15.27
C CYS A 271 26.72 17.34 14.74
N VAL A 272 26.78 18.33 15.63
CA VAL A 272 27.18 19.71 15.32
C VAL A 272 28.25 20.18 16.29
N PHE A 273 29.06 21.14 15.86
CA PHE A 273 30.10 21.74 16.68
C PHE A 273 29.55 22.90 17.50
N ASP A 274 29.79 22.90 18.81
CA ASP A 274 29.29 23.93 19.72
C ASP A 274 30.29 25.06 20.02
N GLY A 275 31.49 25.01 19.42
CA GLY A 275 32.59 25.92 19.73
C GLY A 275 33.68 25.29 20.61
N THR A 276 33.41 24.15 21.23
CA THR A 276 34.33 23.39 22.09
C THR A 276 34.51 21.96 21.60
N GLY A 277 33.42 21.30 21.18
CA GLY A 277 33.43 19.94 20.67
C GLY A 277 32.15 19.59 19.92
N CYS A 278 32.03 18.32 19.52
CA CYS A 278 30.85 17.82 18.83
C CYS A 278 29.75 17.43 19.82
N ILE A 279 28.54 17.94 19.60
CA ILE A 279 27.34 17.65 20.37
C ILE A 279 26.22 17.15 19.45
N ASP A 280 25.18 16.56 20.02
CA ASP A 280 24.02 16.09 19.24
C ASP A 280 23.34 17.25 18.51
N TYR A 281 22.95 17.04 17.26
CA TYR A 281 22.11 17.98 16.51
C TYR A 281 20.71 18.12 17.15
N GLY A 282 19.99 19.17 16.77
CA GLY A 282 18.63 19.44 17.25
C GLY A 282 18.55 20.33 18.49
N LYS A 283 19.69 20.90 18.93
CA LYS A 283 19.71 21.92 20.00
C LYS A 283 19.25 23.28 19.50
N ASN A 284 18.77 24.12 20.42
CA ASN A 284 18.34 25.49 20.11
C ASN A 284 19.53 26.45 20.15
N CYS A 285 19.44 27.61 19.50
CA CYS A 285 20.46 28.65 19.48
C CYS A 285 20.94 29.03 20.89
N SER A 286 20.07 28.99 21.89
CA SER A 286 20.40 29.31 23.28
C SER A 286 21.40 28.36 23.95
N THR A 287 21.66 27.18 23.37
CA THR A 287 22.68 26.25 23.91
C THR A 287 24.10 26.61 23.48
N PHE A 288 24.26 27.50 22.50
CA PHE A 288 25.55 27.87 21.94
C PHE A 288 26.07 29.17 22.55
N ASN A 289 27.39 29.30 22.66
CA ASN A 289 28.06 30.54 23.06
C ASN A 289 29.07 30.95 21.98
N GLY A 290 28.92 32.16 21.45
CA GLY A 290 29.70 32.66 20.32
C GLY A 290 29.79 34.18 20.27
N THR A 291 30.42 34.69 19.23
CA THR A 291 30.50 36.12 18.89
C THR A 291 29.51 36.44 17.76
N GLU A 292 29.44 37.72 17.35
CA GLU A 292 28.64 38.12 16.17
C GLU A 292 29.03 37.36 14.89
N GLU A 293 30.28 36.92 14.78
CA GLU A 293 30.77 36.14 13.64
C GLU A 293 30.49 34.64 13.80
N THR A 294 30.60 34.07 15.00
CA THR A 294 30.46 32.62 15.17
C THR A 294 29.03 32.16 15.38
N CYS A 295 28.18 32.94 16.08
CA CYS A 295 26.79 32.55 16.32
C CYS A 295 25.99 32.26 15.04
N PRO A 296 26.08 33.07 13.96
CA PRO A 296 25.37 32.77 12.72
C PRO A 296 25.80 31.47 12.02
N ASN A 297 26.97 30.93 12.35
CA ASN A 297 27.52 29.71 11.76
C ASN A 297 27.12 28.43 12.51
N TYR A 298 26.53 28.54 13.70
CA TYR A 298 26.02 27.37 14.42
C TYR A 298 24.76 26.82 13.75
N LEU A 299 24.73 25.50 13.62
CA LEU A 299 23.59 24.79 13.10
C LEU A 299 22.70 24.35 14.27
N ALA A 300 21.54 24.98 14.38
CA ALA A 300 20.56 24.79 15.46
C ALA A 300 19.18 24.50 14.89
N LYS A 301 18.34 23.82 15.66
CA LYS A 301 16.96 23.47 15.29
C LYS A 301 16.07 24.68 15.03
N ASP A 302 16.22 25.73 15.85
CA ASP A 302 15.51 27.01 15.76
C ASP A 302 16.39 28.09 15.10
N GLY A 303 17.47 27.68 14.42
CA GLY A 303 18.30 28.59 13.66
C GLY A 303 17.56 29.16 12.44
N PRO A 304 18.11 30.21 11.79
CA PRO A 304 19.45 30.78 12.00
C PRO A 304 19.63 31.56 13.32
N CYS A 305 20.84 31.48 13.88
CA CYS A 305 21.20 32.11 15.16
C CYS A 305 21.82 33.51 15.01
N LYS A 306 21.85 34.27 16.11
CA LYS A 306 22.53 35.57 16.29
C LYS A 306 23.21 35.63 17.66
N ALA A 307 24.21 36.50 17.81
CA ALA A 307 24.79 36.78 19.13
C ALA A 307 23.88 37.70 19.96
N THR A 308 23.97 37.59 21.29
CA THR A 308 23.33 38.53 22.23
C THR A 308 24.27 39.64 22.71
N THR A 309 25.55 39.53 22.38
CA THR A 309 26.64 40.47 22.68
C THR A 309 27.22 41.04 21.39
N VAL A 310 27.80 42.25 21.46
CA VAL A 310 28.34 42.96 20.30
C VAL A 310 29.85 42.73 20.16
N GLY A 311 30.35 42.66 18.93
CA GLY A 311 31.77 42.55 18.61
C GLY A 311 32.37 41.18 18.97
N THR A 312 33.57 41.20 19.58
CA THR A 312 34.37 39.99 19.86
C THR A 312 34.05 39.33 21.20
N ILE A 313 33.10 39.88 21.96
CA ILE A 313 32.72 39.33 23.27
C ILE A 313 31.91 38.05 23.07
N LYS A 314 32.43 36.92 23.56
CA LYS A 314 31.74 35.64 23.55
C LYS A 314 30.56 35.68 24.53
N GLY A 315 29.34 35.49 24.02
CA GLY A 315 28.09 35.48 24.79
C GLY A 315 27.12 34.41 24.27
N ALA A 316 25.94 34.32 24.90
CA ALA A 316 24.92 33.37 24.48
C ALA A 316 24.41 33.71 23.07
N CYS A 317 24.18 32.69 22.24
CA CYS A 317 23.48 32.87 20.98
C CYS A 317 21.95 32.85 21.23
N ALA A 318 21.19 33.46 20.33
CA ALA A 318 19.73 33.46 20.32
C ALA A 318 19.22 33.22 18.90
N LYS A 319 17.99 32.73 18.76
CA LYS A 319 17.36 32.61 17.43
C LYS A 319 17.11 34.00 16.84
N ARG A 320 17.19 34.11 15.52
CA ARG A 320 16.71 35.29 14.81
C ARG A 320 15.18 35.32 14.85
N VAL A 321 14.61 36.49 15.14
CA VAL A 321 13.16 36.70 15.02
C VAL A 321 12.89 37.73 13.92
N CYS A 322 11.82 37.53 13.15
CA CYS A 322 11.56 38.32 11.95
C CYS A 322 11.53 39.84 12.20
N THR A 323 11.04 40.27 13.35
CA THR A 323 10.91 41.69 13.73
C THR A 323 12.24 42.39 14.00
N GLU A 324 13.33 41.66 14.10
CA GLU A 324 14.69 42.21 14.26
C GLU A 324 15.45 42.29 12.93
N ALA A 325 14.82 41.89 11.83
CA ALA A 325 15.42 42.01 10.51
C ALA A 325 15.62 43.48 10.13
N PRO A 326 16.68 43.82 9.38
CA PRO A 326 16.88 45.18 8.89
C PRO A 326 15.69 45.68 8.07
N ASN A 327 15.32 46.96 8.25
CA ASN A 327 14.23 47.60 7.49
C ASN A 327 14.53 47.75 5.99
N THR A 328 15.74 47.42 5.56
CA THR A 328 16.15 47.38 4.15
C THR A 328 15.64 46.14 3.41
N LEU A 329 15.18 45.10 4.12
CA LEU A 329 14.63 43.90 3.49
C LEU A 329 13.18 44.16 3.06
N ALA A 330 12.96 44.25 1.76
CA ALA A 330 11.66 44.63 1.19
C ALA A 330 10.95 43.49 0.44
N THR A 331 11.61 42.35 0.22
CA THR A 331 11.04 41.19 -0.51
C THR A 331 10.90 39.96 0.38
N ASP A 332 9.94 39.07 0.07
CA ASP A 332 9.81 37.79 0.78
C ASP A 332 11.09 36.96 0.67
N ALA A 333 11.77 36.98 -0.49
CA ALA A 333 13.04 36.28 -0.68
C ALA A 333 14.15 36.80 0.25
N ASP A 334 14.24 38.12 0.46
CA ASP A 334 15.24 38.70 1.36
C ASP A 334 14.93 38.40 2.83
N CYS A 335 13.65 38.42 3.22
CA CYS A 335 13.23 37.98 4.55
C CYS A 335 13.46 36.49 4.79
N GLN A 336 13.25 35.65 3.78
CA GLN A 336 13.52 34.21 3.85
C GLN A 336 15.01 33.90 3.96
N LYS A 337 15.89 34.72 3.34
CA LYS A 337 17.34 34.64 3.58
C LYS A 337 17.70 35.00 5.02
N TYR A 338 16.99 35.94 5.64
CA TYR A 338 17.19 36.28 7.06
C TYR A 338 16.74 35.17 7.99
N HIS A 339 15.56 34.59 7.74
CA HIS A 339 15.02 33.41 8.41
C HIS A 339 13.87 32.84 7.56
N LYS A 340 13.88 31.53 7.28
CA LYS A 340 12.99 30.88 6.29
C LYS A 340 11.49 31.11 6.49
N ASP A 341 11.06 31.26 7.74
CA ASP A 341 9.64 31.44 8.11
C ASP A 341 9.21 32.92 8.11
N CYS A 342 10.09 33.84 7.70
CA CYS A 342 9.78 35.27 7.65
C CYS A 342 9.30 35.71 6.26
N VAL A 343 8.41 36.70 6.25
CA VAL A 343 7.88 37.37 5.06
C VAL A 343 8.00 38.88 5.19
N THR A 344 8.04 39.59 4.06
CA THR A 344 8.20 41.06 4.05
C THR A 344 6.94 41.76 4.53
N THR A 345 7.12 42.89 5.22
CA THR A 345 6.09 43.93 5.45
C THR A 345 6.14 45.04 4.40
N GLY A 346 7.14 45.00 3.51
CA GLY A 346 7.52 46.12 2.63
C GLY A 346 8.52 47.08 3.29
N TYR A 347 8.82 46.91 4.58
CA TYR A 347 9.78 47.69 5.36
C TYR A 347 10.28 46.84 6.55
N GLY A 348 11.05 45.78 6.27
CA GLY A 348 11.44 44.76 7.24
C GLY A 348 10.61 43.47 7.15
N CYS A 349 10.74 42.60 8.15
CA CYS A 349 10.18 41.25 8.10
C CYS A 349 9.22 40.94 9.27
N THR A 350 8.30 40.01 9.05
CA THR A 350 7.35 39.49 10.05
C THR A 350 7.14 37.99 9.88
N ALA A 351 6.70 37.31 10.92
CA ALA A 351 6.34 35.89 10.87
C ALA A 351 4.90 35.67 10.35
N THR A 352 4.10 36.73 10.25
CA THR A 352 2.67 36.62 9.90
C THR A 352 2.40 37.09 8.48
N LYS A 353 1.88 36.18 7.65
CA LYS A 353 1.51 36.44 6.25
C LYS A 353 0.10 37.04 6.12
N ASN A 354 -0.07 38.29 6.59
CA ASN A 354 -1.32 39.04 6.42
C ASN A 354 -1.16 40.19 5.42
N CYS A 355 -2.14 40.39 4.53
CA CYS A 355 -2.12 41.52 3.59
C CYS A 355 -2.11 42.87 4.32
N SER A 356 -2.77 42.98 5.47
CA SER A 356 -2.81 44.21 6.30
C SER A 356 -1.43 44.62 6.86
N ASN A 357 -0.47 43.71 6.90
CA ASN A 357 0.89 44.00 7.36
C ASN A 357 1.79 44.57 6.24
N LEU A 358 1.29 44.61 4.99
CA LEU A 358 2.01 45.18 3.86
C LEU A 358 1.76 46.68 3.78
N THR A 359 2.79 47.47 4.10
CA THR A 359 2.71 48.93 4.14
C THR A 359 3.02 49.58 2.80
N SER A 360 3.55 48.83 1.82
CA SER A 360 3.89 49.34 0.49
C SER A 360 2.95 48.82 -0.60
N GLN A 361 2.57 49.72 -1.52
CA GLN A 361 1.76 49.37 -2.69
C GLN A 361 2.45 48.33 -3.57
N ALA A 362 3.77 48.43 -3.71
CA ALA A 362 4.57 47.49 -4.49
C ALA A 362 4.54 46.08 -3.89
N ALA A 363 4.76 45.94 -2.57
CA ALA A 363 4.71 44.63 -1.91
C ALA A 363 3.30 44.02 -1.92
N CYS A 364 2.25 44.84 -1.82
CA CYS A 364 0.87 44.38 -1.92
C CYS A 364 0.56 43.75 -3.29
N LYS A 365 0.97 44.40 -4.39
CA LYS A 365 0.72 43.93 -5.75
C LYS A 365 1.48 42.65 -6.12
N LEU A 366 2.52 42.28 -5.37
CA LEU A 366 3.30 41.05 -5.58
C LEU A 366 2.60 39.79 -5.02
N ARG A 367 1.59 39.94 -4.16
CA ARG A 367 0.79 38.82 -3.64
C ARG A 367 -0.54 38.73 -4.35
N ALA A 368 -0.76 37.65 -5.10
CA ALA A 368 -1.99 37.44 -5.87
C ALA A 368 -3.25 37.38 -4.97
N GLU A 369 -3.08 36.96 -3.72
CA GLU A 369 -4.11 36.92 -2.69
C GLU A 369 -4.40 38.28 -2.01
N CYS A 370 -3.77 39.38 -2.45
CA CYS A 370 -4.01 40.71 -1.91
C CYS A 370 -4.40 41.74 -3.01
N THR A 371 -5.17 42.75 -2.62
CA THR A 371 -5.54 43.90 -3.46
C THR A 371 -5.22 45.23 -2.76
N TRP A 372 -4.81 46.23 -3.55
CA TRP A 372 -4.46 47.56 -3.06
C TRP A 372 -5.61 48.55 -3.29
N ALA A 373 -6.21 49.04 -2.20
CA ALA A 373 -7.22 50.09 -2.22
C ALA A 373 -6.95 51.07 -1.05
N ASN A 374 -5.97 51.98 -1.25
CA ASN A 374 -5.36 52.87 -0.24
C ASN A 374 -4.61 52.17 0.91
N GLN A 375 -5.01 50.96 1.26
CA GLN A 375 -4.31 50.01 2.14
C GLN A 375 -4.33 48.62 1.50
N CYS A 376 -3.43 47.74 1.91
CA CYS A 376 -3.38 46.38 1.39
C CYS A 376 -4.38 45.47 2.13
N THR A 377 -5.30 44.87 1.41
CA THR A 377 -6.33 43.96 1.95
C THR A 377 -6.32 42.62 1.22
N ALA A 378 -6.89 41.58 1.83
CA ALA A 378 -7.03 40.28 1.17
C ALA A 378 -7.95 40.37 -0.05
N SER A 379 -7.58 39.69 -1.13
CA SER A 379 -8.46 39.41 -2.27
C SER A 379 -9.68 38.64 -1.79
N ILE A 380 -10.86 38.99 -2.32
CA ILE A 380 -12.13 38.38 -1.94
C ILE A 380 -12.13 36.90 -2.39
N THR A 381 -12.10 35.96 -1.44
CA THR A 381 -11.97 34.51 -1.72
C THR A 381 -13.30 33.76 -1.77
N THR A 382 -14.41 34.39 -1.40
CA THR A 382 -15.73 33.75 -1.39
C THR A 382 -16.82 34.70 -1.87
N CYS A 383 -17.82 34.15 -2.55
CA CYS A 383 -19.02 34.87 -2.98
C CYS A 383 -19.77 35.51 -1.80
N ALA A 384 -19.68 34.93 -0.60
CA ALA A 384 -20.32 35.44 0.62
C ALA A 384 -19.88 36.85 1.02
N THR A 385 -18.73 37.30 0.52
CA THR A 385 -18.23 38.66 0.75
C THR A 385 -19.10 39.72 0.05
N TYR A 386 -19.91 39.32 -0.95
CA TYR A 386 -20.87 40.16 -1.63
C TYR A 386 -22.26 40.16 -0.99
N ASN A 387 -22.46 39.56 0.19
CA ASN A 387 -23.76 39.55 0.89
C ASN A 387 -24.32 40.96 1.13
N ASN A 388 -23.46 41.95 1.39
CA ASN A 388 -23.87 43.33 1.66
C ASN A 388 -23.89 44.22 0.39
N THR A 389 -23.96 43.62 -0.80
CA THR A 389 -23.91 44.32 -2.09
C THR A 389 -25.19 44.15 -2.90
N SER A 390 -25.30 44.76 -4.08
CA SER A 390 -26.46 44.60 -4.96
C SER A 390 -26.46 43.25 -5.68
N TYR A 391 -27.65 42.80 -6.09
CA TYR A 391 -27.85 41.64 -6.97
C TYR A 391 -26.85 41.61 -8.16
N SER A 392 -26.67 42.75 -8.83
CA SER A 392 -25.79 42.89 -9.98
C SER A 392 -24.31 42.73 -9.64
N GLN A 393 -23.88 43.14 -8.44
CA GLN A 393 -22.50 42.97 -8.00
C GLN A 393 -22.21 41.52 -7.64
N CYS A 394 -23.14 40.82 -7.00
CA CYS A 394 -22.99 39.38 -6.75
C CYS A 394 -22.93 38.58 -8.07
N THR A 395 -23.94 38.73 -8.94
CA THR A 395 -24.09 37.87 -10.12
C THR A 395 -23.05 38.09 -11.22
N ASN A 396 -22.43 39.28 -11.29
CA ASN A 396 -21.33 39.55 -12.21
C ASN A 396 -19.94 39.26 -11.62
N SER A 397 -19.85 38.92 -10.34
CA SER A 397 -18.56 38.61 -9.69
C SER A 397 -18.12 37.18 -9.99
N LYS A 398 -16.82 37.03 -10.25
CA LYS A 398 -16.17 35.73 -10.40
C LYS A 398 -15.23 35.47 -9.22
N VAL A 399 -15.43 34.36 -8.54
CA VAL A 399 -14.53 33.86 -7.49
C VAL A 399 -13.93 32.56 -8.01
N ASN A 400 -12.60 32.48 -8.10
CA ASN A 400 -11.87 31.33 -8.65
C ASN A 400 -12.36 30.89 -10.05
N GLY A 401 -12.67 31.85 -10.93
CA GLY A 401 -13.13 31.58 -12.29
C GLY A 401 -14.60 31.19 -12.44
N LYS A 402 -15.35 31.04 -11.34
CA LYS A 402 -16.79 30.72 -11.33
C LYS A 402 -17.63 31.92 -10.91
N PHE A 403 -18.79 32.10 -11.52
CA PHE A 403 -19.73 33.15 -11.14
C PHE A 403 -20.42 32.84 -9.80
N CYS A 404 -20.86 33.89 -9.11
CA CYS A 404 -21.65 33.78 -7.89
C CYS A 404 -23.16 33.84 -8.20
N ALA A 405 -23.97 33.25 -7.32
CA ALA A 405 -25.44 33.27 -7.36
C ALA A 405 -26.00 34.10 -6.20
N TRP A 406 -27.01 34.92 -6.50
CA TRP A 406 -27.74 35.69 -5.50
C TRP A 406 -28.95 34.91 -4.99
N THR A 407 -29.13 34.88 -3.67
CA THR A 407 -30.28 34.26 -3.01
C THR A 407 -31.17 35.36 -2.45
N GLU A 408 -32.35 35.56 -3.03
CA GLU A 408 -33.25 36.66 -2.65
C GLU A 408 -33.83 36.51 -1.24
N SER A 409 -34.11 35.27 -0.80
CA SER A 409 -34.79 34.99 0.46
C SER A 409 -34.03 35.44 1.71
N ASN A 410 -32.72 35.59 1.61
CA ASN A 410 -31.85 36.01 2.72
C ASN A 410 -30.85 37.10 2.33
N SER A 411 -30.97 37.67 1.12
CA SER A 411 -30.02 38.66 0.57
C SER A 411 -28.56 38.20 0.67
N THR A 412 -28.27 36.94 0.35
CA THR A 412 -26.90 36.40 0.38
C THR A 412 -26.39 36.02 -1.01
N CYS A 413 -25.11 36.23 -1.21
CA CYS A 413 -24.37 35.81 -2.39
C CYS A 413 -23.60 34.52 -2.08
N ARG A 414 -23.80 33.47 -2.88
CA ARG A 414 -23.16 32.16 -2.69
C ARG A 414 -22.50 31.69 -3.98
N ALA A 415 -21.74 30.60 -3.90
CA ALA A 415 -21.25 29.95 -5.12
C ALA A 415 -22.45 29.40 -5.92
N GLN A 416 -22.36 29.43 -7.25
CA GLN A 416 -23.37 28.81 -8.11
C GLN A 416 -23.40 27.28 -7.96
N VAL A 417 -24.59 26.70 -8.05
CA VAL A 417 -24.87 25.25 -8.11
C VAL A 417 -25.46 24.88 -9.47
N CYS A 418 -25.59 23.58 -9.77
CA CYS A 418 -26.11 23.10 -11.07
C CYS A 418 -27.51 23.65 -11.37
N GLU A 419 -28.32 23.78 -10.34
CA GLU A 419 -29.72 24.20 -10.39
C GLU A 419 -29.88 25.71 -10.67
N ASP A 420 -28.80 26.50 -10.57
CA ASP A 420 -28.78 27.92 -10.97
C ASP A 420 -28.68 28.10 -12.49
N GLN A 421 -28.48 27.02 -13.24
CA GLN A 421 -28.34 27.11 -14.70
C GLN A 421 -29.67 27.37 -15.41
N PRO A 422 -29.66 28.11 -16.53
CA PRO A 422 -30.88 28.44 -17.27
C PRO A 422 -31.65 27.21 -17.73
N ALA A 423 -32.98 27.29 -17.71
CA ALA A 423 -33.87 26.23 -18.20
C ALA A 423 -33.72 25.94 -19.71
N THR A 424 -33.00 26.78 -20.45
CA THR A 424 -32.68 26.59 -21.88
C THR A 424 -31.62 25.51 -22.13
N ILE A 425 -30.91 25.05 -21.09
CA ILE A 425 -29.95 23.95 -21.22
C ILE A 425 -30.70 22.61 -21.22
N ALA A 426 -30.51 21.79 -22.26
CA ALA A 426 -31.26 20.54 -22.41
C ALA A 426 -30.37 19.27 -22.50
N SER A 427 -29.04 19.40 -22.59
CA SER A 427 -28.15 18.23 -22.75
C SER A 427 -27.15 18.05 -21.61
N HIS A 428 -26.78 16.78 -21.35
CA HIS A 428 -25.77 16.43 -20.34
C HIS A 428 -24.42 17.11 -20.60
N ALA A 429 -23.97 17.16 -21.86
CA ALA A 429 -22.71 17.81 -22.24
C ALA A 429 -22.69 19.31 -21.94
N GLN A 430 -23.82 20.00 -22.08
CA GLN A 430 -23.95 21.42 -21.73
C GLN A 430 -23.97 21.65 -20.21
N CYS A 431 -24.50 20.72 -19.41
CA CYS A 431 -24.40 20.81 -17.95
C CYS A 431 -22.98 20.53 -17.45
N GLN A 432 -22.28 19.61 -18.11
CA GLN A 432 -20.89 19.26 -17.81
C GLN A 432 -19.90 20.40 -18.13
N SER A 433 -20.21 21.29 -19.07
CA SER A 433 -19.35 22.47 -19.32
C SER A 433 -19.39 23.50 -18.20
N PHE A 434 -20.44 23.50 -17.37
CA PHE A 434 -20.53 24.31 -16.15
C PHE A 434 -19.80 23.65 -14.97
N ALA A 435 -20.10 22.37 -14.69
CA ALA A 435 -19.36 21.59 -13.72
C ALA A 435 -19.49 20.07 -13.96
N ASP A 436 -18.40 19.35 -13.68
CA ASP A 436 -18.27 17.91 -13.88
C ASP A 436 -19.28 17.05 -13.11
N ASN A 437 -19.94 17.61 -12.09
CA ASN A 437 -20.94 16.93 -11.28
C ASN A 437 -22.39 17.26 -11.67
N CYS A 438 -22.62 17.96 -12.79
CA CYS A 438 -23.97 18.33 -13.25
C CYS A 438 -24.46 17.44 -14.40
N THR A 439 -25.77 17.20 -14.46
CA THR A 439 -26.45 16.52 -15.57
C THR A 439 -27.73 17.28 -15.95
N THR A 440 -28.27 17.00 -17.13
CA THR A 440 -29.49 17.65 -17.63
C THR A 440 -30.74 17.26 -16.84
N SER A 441 -31.60 18.24 -16.55
CA SER A 441 -32.96 18.07 -16.05
C SER A 441 -34.01 18.07 -17.18
N GLY A 442 -33.57 18.10 -18.45
CA GLY A 442 -34.44 18.34 -19.61
C GLY A 442 -34.90 19.79 -19.78
N ALA A 443 -34.77 20.63 -18.74
CA ALA A 443 -35.02 22.07 -18.77
C ALA A 443 -34.14 22.75 -17.69
N GLY A 444 -32.82 22.72 -17.89
CA GLY A 444 -31.79 23.16 -16.95
C GLY A 444 -30.83 22.05 -16.52
N CYS A 445 -30.06 22.31 -15.48
CA CYS A 445 -29.10 21.37 -14.92
C CYS A 445 -29.43 21.03 -13.46
N LEU A 446 -29.00 19.85 -13.03
CA LEU A 446 -29.11 19.37 -11.66
C LEU A 446 -27.87 18.57 -11.29
N THR A 447 -27.58 18.43 -10.00
CA THR A 447 -26.42 17.67 -9.52
C THR A 447 -26.62 16.16 -9.71
N ILE A 448 -25.64 15.46 -10.31
CA ILE A 448 -25.71 14.01 -10.55
C ILE A 448 -26.06 13.26 -9.27
N THR A 449 -27.09 12.41 -9.34
CA THR A 449 -27.63 11.63 -8.23
C THR A 449 -28.14 10.27 -8.72
N THR A 450 -28.71 9.46 -7.81
CA THR A 450 -29.24 8.13 -8.10
C THR A 450 -30.51 8.17 -8.96
N CYS A 451 -30.72 7.14 -9.79
CA CYS A 451 -31.88 7.06 -10.70
C CYS A 451 -33.24 7.35 -10.05
N PRO A 452 -33.57 6.82 -8.84
CA PRO A 452 -34.87 7.07 -8.21
C PRO A 452 -35.18 8.54 -7.88
N SER A 453 -34.17 9.41 -7.91
CA SER A 453 -34.33 10.85 -7.68
C SER A 453 -34.97 11.57 -8.88
N TYR A 454 -34.87 11.00 -10.09
CA TYR A 454 -35.47 11.56 -11.30
C TYR A 454 -36.96 11.22 -11.37
N LYS A 455 -37.83 12.22 -11.29
CA LYS A 455 -39.28 12.04 -11.10
C LYS A 455 -40.10 12.02 -12.39
N THR A 456 -39.50 12.33 -13.53
CA THR A 456 -40.21 12.34 -14.82
C THR A 456 -39.54 11.40 -15.81
N GLN A 457 -40.35 10.87 -16.73
CA GLN A 457 -39.90 9.93 -17.75
C GLN A 457 -38.82 10.53 -18.66
N SER A 458 -39.00 11.78 -19.10
CA SER A 458 -38.04 12.49 -19.95
C SER A 458 -36.68 12.66 -19.25
N ILE A 459 -36.68 13.04 -17.98
CA ILE A 459 -35.46 13.20 -17.18
C ILE A 459 -34.78 11.86 -16.96
N CYS A 460 -35.55 10.83 -16.59
CA CYS A 460 -35.01 9.50 -16.32
C CYS A 460 -34.29 8.90 -17.52
N ILE A 461 -34.86 9.03 -18.71
CA ILE A 461 -34.27 8.47 -19.94
C ILE A 461 -32.99 9.22 -20.34
N ALA A 462 -32.91 10.52 -20.04
CA ALA A 462 -31.75 11.37 -20.33
C ALA A 462 -30.68 11.37 -19.23
N ALA A 463 -30.97 10.82 -18.05
CA ALA A 463 -30.10 10.87 -16.87
C ALA A 463 -28.98 9.81 -16.90
N SER A 464 -27.82 10.22 -16.37
CA SER A 464 -26.69 9.35 -16.03
C SER A 464 -26.39 9.43 -14.55
N THR A 465 -25.94 8.33 -13.97
CA THR A 465 -25.45 8.23 -12.58
C THR A 465 -23.93 8.25 -12.49
N THR A 466 -23.23 8.25 -13.63
CA THR A 466 -21.77 8.28 -13.72
C THR A 466 -21.30 9.33 -14.73
N LYS A 467 -20.08 9.85 -14.55
CA LYS A 467 -19.45 10.86 -15.43
C LYS A 467 -19.21 10.33 -16.85
N ASP A 468 -18.99 9.04 -17.01
CA ASP A 468 -18.72 8.36 -18.29
C ASP A 468 -19.99 7.96 -19.06
N GLY A 469 -21.20 8.17 -18.49
CA GLY A 469 -22.45 7.82 -19.16
C GLY A 469 -22.77 6.32 -19.19
N VAL A 470 -22.01 5.49 -18.47
CA VAL A 470 -22.22 4.02 -18.38
C VAL A 470 -23.37 3.69 -17.43
N GLY A 471 -23.49 4.39 -16.30
CA GLY A 471 -24.56 4.20 -15.33
C GLY A 471 -25.88 4.84 -15.74
N ARG A 472 -26.51 4.36 -16.81
CA ARG A 472 -27.75 4.96 -17.35
C ARG A 472 -28.99 4.56 -16.57
N CYS A 473 -29.96 5.47 -16.52
CA CYS A 473 -31.27 5.22 -15.94
C CYS A 473 -32.29 4.74 -16.98
N GLY A 474 -33.29 3.98 -16.52
CA GLY A 474 -34.42 3.47 -17.28
C GLY A 474 -35.73 3.81 -16.57
N TRP A 475 -36.75 4.18 -17.36
CA TRP A 475 -38.06 4.49 -16.82
C TRP A 475 -38.88 3.22 -16.68
N ASP A 476 -39.33 2.94 -15.46
CA ASP A 476 -40.22 1.83 -15.18
C ASP A 476 -41.68 2.28 -15.35
N THR A 477 -42.30 1.88 -16.46
CA THR A 477 -43.68 2.26 -16.81
C THR A 477 -44.73 1.63 -15.87
N ALA A 478 -44.40 0.53 -15.19
CA ALA A 478 -45.31 -0.15 -14.27
C ALA A 478 -45.39 0.59 -12.93
N THR A 479 -44.27 1.12 -12.44
CA THR A 479 -44.20 1.84 -11.16
C THR A 479 -44.18 3.37 -11.31
N ASN A 480 -44.14 3.88 -12.54
CA ASN A 480 -43.97 5.31 -12.88
C ASN A 480 -42.79 5.94 -12.13
N LYS A 481 -41.68 5.20 -12.03
CA LYS A 481 -40.49 5.61 -11.30
C LYS A 481 -39.24 5.34 -12.14
N CYS A 482 -38.23 6.16 -11.92
CA CYS A 482 -36.93 5.96 -12.52
C CYS A 482 -36.11 4.95 -11.72
N ARG A 483 -35.43 4.03 -12.42
CA ARG A 483 -34.52 3.05 -11.82
C ARG A 483 -33.27 2.87 -12.67
N SER A 484 -32.28 2.16 -12.14
CA SER A 484 -31.15 1.73 -12.96
C SER A 484 -31.65 0.83 -14.10
N ARG A 485 -31.03 0.93 -15.28
CA ARG A 485 -31.31 0.01 -16.38
C ARG A 485 -30.94 -1.42 -15.99
N VAL A 486 -31.71 -2.36 -16.50
CA VAL A 486 -31.41 -3.80 -16.43
C VAL A 486 -31.45 -4.38 -17.84
N CYS A 487 -30.78 -5.51 -18.07
CA CYS A 487 -30.72 -6.12 -19.41
C CYS A 487 -32.12 -6.33 -20.03
N GLY A 488 -33.08 -6.77 -19.23
CA GLY A 488 -34.46 -7.01 -19.66
C GLY A 488 -35.21 -5.78 -20.20
N ASP A 489 -34.66 -4.57 -20.06
CA ASP A 489 -35.25 -3.35 -20.61
C ASP A 489 -35.13 -3.26 -22.15
N LYS A 490 -34.34 -4.14 -22.79
CA LYS A 490 -34.11 -4.16 -24.24
C LYS A 490 -34.47 -5.51 -24.86
N ASN A 491 -35.28 -5.46 -25.90
CA ASN A 491 -35.39 -6.57 -26.85
C ASN A 491 -34.21 -6.48 -27.83
N GLY A 492 -33.36 -7.50 -27.84
CA GLY A 492 -32.16 -7.57 -28.67
C GLY A 492 -31.95 -9.00 -29.18
N LEU A 493 -31.54 -9.12 -30.45
CA LEU A 493 -31.40 -10.40 -31.14
C LEU A 493 -29.94 -10.88 -31.20
N THR A 494 -28.99 -10.01 -30.84
CA THR A 494 -27.57 -10.33 -30.80
C THR A 494 -26.94 -9.91 -29.46
N ASP A 495 -25.86 -10.60 -29.08
CA ASP A 495 -25.10 -10.25 -27.87
C ASP A 495 -24.52 -8.83 -27.97
N ASP A 496 -24.08 -8.40 -29.16
CA ASP A 496 -23.54 -7.06 -29.38
C ASP A 496 -24.57 -5.96 -29.14
N GLU A 497 -25.81 -6.16 -29.58
CA GLU A 497 -26.92 -5.24 -29.32
C GLU A 497 -27.20 -5.11 -27.82
N CYS A 498 -27.24 -6.26 -27.12
CA CYS A 498 -27.48 -6.30 -25.68
C CYS A 498 -26.35 -5.66 -24.88
N ASN A 499 -25.09 -5.97 -25.24
CA ASN A 499 -23.91 -5.44 -24.59
C ASN A 499 -23.72 -3.93 -24.86
N THR A 500 -24.13 -3.44 -26.04
CA THR A 500 -24.16 -1.99 -26.35
C THR A 500 -25.22 -1.26 -25.54
N PHE A 501 -26.37 -1.90 -25.29
CA PHE A 501 -27.45 -1.32 -24.49
C PHE A 501 -27.06 -1.17 -23.01
N LEU A 502 -26.48 -2.22 -22.44
CA LEU A 502 -25.92 -2.25 -21.09
C LEU A 502 -24.80 -3.30 -21.05
N SER A 503 -23.60 -2.88 -20.65
CA SER A 503 -22.42 -3.75 -20.67
C SER A 503 -22.63 -5.00 -19.81
N GLY A 504 -22.29 -6.17 -20.36
CA GLY A 504 -22.44 -7.47 -19.72
C GLY A 504 -23.74 -8.22 -20.06
N CYS A 505 -24.71 -7.57 -20.71
CA CYS A 505 -25.94 -8.24 -21.15
C CYS A 505 -25.71 -9.15 -22.38
N LYS A 506 -26.48 -10.23 -22.46
CA LYS A 506 -26.48 -11.22 -23.56
C LYS A 506 -27.88 -11.41 -24.12
N THR A 507 -28.03 -11.94 -25.34
CA THR A 507 -29.34 -12.26 -25.91
C THR A 507 -29.77 -13.70 -25.58
N ASN A 508 -31.06 -13.89 -25.31
CA ASN A 508 -31.69 -15.22 -25.30
C ASN A 508 -32.44 -15.55 -26.61
N GLY A 509 -32.13 -14.82 -27.69
CA GLY A 509 -32.78 -14.94 -28.99
C GLY A 509 -34.07 -14.13 -29.13
N SER A 510 -34.56 -13.51 -28.06
CA SER A 510 -35.74 -12.62 -28.10
C SER A 510 -35.53 -11.31 -27.32
N SER A 511 -34.83 -11.38 -26.20
CA SER A 511 -34.61 -10.28 -25.26
C SER A 511 -33.19 -10.31 -24.71
N CYS A 512 -32.75 -9.16 -24.18
CA CYS A 512 -31.49 -9.07 -23.47
C CYS A 512 -31.66 -9.53 -22.03
N VAL A 513 -30.74 -10.39 -21.57
CA VAL A 513 -30.72 -10.99 -20.25
C VAL A 513 -29.36 -10.76 -19.58
N ALA A 514 -29.29 -10.90 -18.27
CA ALA A 514 -28.05 -10.67 -17.52
C ALA A 514 -27.04 -11.81 -17.72
N GLY A 515 -27.52 -12.99 -18.15
CA GLY A 515 -26.72 -14.19 -18.32
C GLY A 515 -26.20 -14.73 -16.98
N THR A 516 -26.88 -14.42 -15.87
CA THR A 516 -26.46 -14.84 -14.53
C THR A 516 -26.65 -16.34 -14.33
N SER A 517 -27.73 -16.89 -14.88
CA SER A 517 -27.97 -18.33 -14.96
C SER A 517 -28.21 -18.78 -16.40
N CYS A 518 -27.89 -20.03 -16.70
CA CYS A 518 -28.23 -20.66 -17.96
C CYS A 518 -29.74 -20.77 -18.21
N THR A 519 -30.61 -20.66 -17.20
CA THR A 519 -32.07 -20.70 -17.40
C THR A 519 -32.65 -19.46 -18.08
N GLU A 520 -31.83 -18.42 -18.27
CA GLU A 520 -32.19 -17.20 -19.00
C GLU A 520 -32.13 -17.39 -20.53
N PHE A 521 -31.51 -18.49 -21.00
CA PHE A 521 -31.37 -18.92 -22.39
C PHE A 521 -32.20 -20.18 -22.66
#